data_AF-M2XLC8-F1
#
_entry.id   AF-M2XLC8-F1
#
_cell.length_a   1.000
_cell.length_b   1.000
_cell.length_c   1.000
_cell.angle_alpha   90.00
_cell.angle_beta   90.00
_cell.angle_gamma   90.00
#
_symmetry.space_group_name_H-M   'P 1'
#
loop_
_entity.id
_entity.type
_entity.pdbx_description
1 polymer ?
#
loop_
_entity_poly.entity_id
_entity_poly.type
_entity_poly.pdbx_seq_one_letter_code
_entity_poly.pdbx_strand_id
1 'polypeptide(L)'
;MDWYVLQLSDSSPHWFEASEEFPILLTSASLVDYSSQTEQRVVVSMSPVKESSTVTKEVPLCVLLPRKRESIPLQHLITAPNKVTLKNGNGAKVEISGIAIVGKLT
;
A
#
# COMPACT_ATOMS: atom_id res chain seq x y z
N MET A 1 4.96 3.75 18.55
CA MET A 1 4.86 4.14 17.13
C MET A 1 5.94 3.35 16.45
N ASP A 2 5.54 2.42 15.59
CA ASP A 2 6.47 1.50 14.95
C ASP A 2 6.57 1.85 13.46
N TRP A 3 7.81 1.98 12.99
CA TRP A 3 8.10 2.13 11.57
C TRP A 3 7.97 0.77 10.89
N TYR A 4 7.32 0.73 9.73
CA TYR A 4 7.23 -0.49 8.94
C TYR A 4 7.69 -0.27 7.51
N VAL A 5 8.19 -1.36 6.92
CA VAL A 5 8.47 -1.48 5.50
C VAL A 5 7.74 -2.72 5.02
N LEU A 6 6.83 -2.53 4.06
CA LEU A 6 6.02 -3.57 3.47
C LEU A 6 6.42 -3.79 2.03
N GLN A 7 6.67 -5.04 1.65
CA GLN A 7 6.84 -5.40 0.25
C GLN A 7 5.54 -6.00 -0.29
N LEU A 8 4.95 -5.34 -1.29
CA LEU A 8 3.90 -5.90 -2.13
C LEU A 8 4.55 -6.71 -3.24
N SER A 9 4.52 -8.04 -3.07
CA SER A 9 4.86 -8.99 -4.13
C SER A 9 3.59 -9.55 -4.74
N ASP A 10 3.57 -9.64 -6.07
CA ASP A 10 2.48 -10.19 -6.85
C ASP A 10 1.20 -9.33 -6.75
N SER A 11 0.19 -9.60 -7.58
CA SER A 11 -1.06 -8.81 -7.60
C SER A 11 -1.98 -9.08 -6.39
N SER A 12 -1.46 -9.83 -5.41
CA SER A 12 -2.14 -10.15 -4.17
C SER A 12 -2.18 -8.93 -3.24
N PRO A 13 -3.36 -8.59 -2.67
CA PRO A 13 -3.44 -7.51 -1.71
C PRO A 13 -2.73 -7.88 -0.40
N HIS A 14 -2.03 -6.91 0.21
CA HIS A 14 -1.58 -6.96 1.60
C HIS A 14 -2.59 -6.27 2.51
N TRP A 15 -2.73 -6.75 3.76
CA TRP A 15 -3.85 -6.45 4.64
C TRP A 15 -3.28 -5.91 5.95
N PHE A 16 -3.73 -4.72 6.35
CA PHE A 16 -3.59 -4.25 7.73
C PHE A 16 -4.94 -4.42 8.42
N GLU A 17 -4.92 -4.99 9.61
CA GLU A 17 -6.11 -5.27 10.40
C GLU A 17 -5.88 -4.83 11.85
N ALA A 18 -6.94 -4.34 12.47
CA ALA A 18 -6.98 -3.99 13.88
C ALA A 18 -8.38 -4.25 14.44
N SER A 19 -8.49 -4.40 15.76
CA SER A 19 -9.78 -4.58 16.45
C SER A 19 -10.67 -3.33 16.43
N GLU A 20 -10.07 -2.17 16.17
CA GLU A 20 -10.71 -0.86 16.19
C GLU A 20 -10.19 0.03 15.05
N GLU A 21 -10.74 1.23 14.94
CA GLU A 21 -10.30 2.21 13.96
C GLU A 21 -8.84 2.59 14.21
N PHE A 22 -8.03 2.60 13.16
CA PHE A 22 -6.59 2.86 13.28
C PHE A 22 -6.05 3.75 12.16
N PRO A 23 -5.14 4.69 12.46
CA PRO A 23 -4.43 5.45 11.45
C PRO A 23 -3.23 4.71 10.86
N ILE A 24 -3.01 4.90 9.56
CA ILE A 24 -1.78 4.53 8.85
C ILE A 24 -1.26 5.76 8.12
N LEU A 25 0.01 6.08 8.31
CA LEU A 25 0.73 7.06 7.53
C LEU A 25 1.60 6.35 6.48
N LEU A 26 1.29 6.53 5.21
CA LEU A 26 2.16 6.07 4.11
C LEU A 26 3.14 7.18 3.74
N THR A 27 4.45 6.87 3.79
CA THR A 27 5.53 7.85 3.63
C THR A 27 6.27 7.73 2.30
N SER A 28 6.32 6.54 1.70
CA SER A 28 6.94 6.35 0.38
C SER A 28 6.47 5.07 -0.29
N ALA A 29 6.62 5.03 -1.62
CA ALA A 29 6.52 3.82 -2.41
C ALA A 29 7.67 3.76 -3.43
N SER A 30 8.28 2.59 -3.60
CA SER A 30 9.40 2.36 -4.52
C SER A 30 9.26 1.03 -5.26
N LEU A 31 9.71 0.99 -6.52
CA LEU A 31 9.84 -0.25 -7.29
C LEU A 31 11.06 -1.03 -6.82
N VAL A 32 10.89 -2.35 -6.67
CA VAL A 32 11.96 -3.29 -6.36
C VAL A 32 12.32 -4.07 -7.62
N ASP A 33 13.61 -4.32 -7.84
CA ASP A 33 14.14 -5.10 -8.97
C ASP A 33 13.63 -4.62 -10.35
N TYR A 34 13.49 -3.30 -10.55
CA TYR A 34 12.88 -2.71 -11.75
C TYR A 34 13.74 -2.80 -13.02
N SER A 35 14.97 -3.29 -12.94
CA SER A 35 15.88 -3.44 -14.10
C SER A 35 15.34 -4.40 -15.16
N SER A 36 14.60 -5.42 -14.72
CA SER A 36 13.98 -6.46 -15.57
C SER A 36 12.49 -6.22 -15.85
N GLN A 37 11.88 -5.16 -15.30
CA GLN A 37 10.46 -4.89 -15.51
C GLN A 37 10.21 -4.20 -16.87
N THR A 38 9.08 -4.54 -17.50
CA THR A 38 8.62 -3.86 -18.72
C THR A 38 8.23 -2.42 -18.39
N GLU A 39 8.21 -1.50 -19.37
CA GLU A 39 7.84 -0.07 -19.17
C GLU A 39 6.37 0.16 -18.75
N GLN A 40 5.68 -0.87 -18.26
CA GLN A 40 4.32 -0.76 -17.80
C GLN A 40 4.23 0.05 -16.51
N ARG A 41 3.24 0.94 -16.48
CA ARG A 41 2.88 1.71 -15.28
C ARG A 41 2.44 0.77 -14.16
N VAL A 42 2.95 1.01 -12.96
CA VAL A 42 2.56 0.31 -11.74
C VAL A 42 1.69 1.26 -10.92
N VAL A 43 0.41 0.93 -10.77
CA VAL A 43 -0.50 1.70 -9.91
C VAL A 43 -0.55 1.02 -8.55
N VAL A 44 -0.25 1.77 -7.50
CA VAL A 44 -0.45 1.34 -6.12
C VAL A 44 -1.79 1.89 -5.66
N SER A 45 -2.66 1.03 -5.14
CA SER A 45 -3.97 1.42 -4.66
C SER A 45 -4.26 0.84 -3.29
N MET A 46 -5.23 1.46 -2.61
CA MET A 46 -5.73 0.98 -1.34
C MET A 46 -7.24 0.84 -1.33
N SER A 47 -7.74 -0.01 -0.45
CA SER A 47 -9.18 -0.08 -0.17
C SER A 47 -9.40 -0.20 1.34
N PRO A 48 -10.05 0.78 2.01
CA PRO A 48 -10.57 0.55 3.33
C PRO A 48 -11.68 -0.49 3.24
N VAL A 49 -11.62 -1.51 4.10
CA VAL A 49 -12.61 -2.59 4.15
C VAL A 49 -13.31 -2.48 5.49
N LYS A 50 -14.64 -2.43 5.47
CA LYS A 50 -15.44 -2.72 6.65
C LYS A 50 -15.91 -4.16 6.49
N GLU A 51 -15.63 -5.05 7.45
CA GLU A 51 -15.94 -6.49 7.33
C GLU A 51 -17.40 -6.80 6.96
N SER A 52 -18.33 -5.93 7.34
CA SER A 52 -19.74 -6.06 7.01
C SER A 52 -20.12 -5.54 5.61
N SER A 53 -19.16 -5.03 4.82
CA SER A 53 -19.40 -4.37 3.53
C SER A 53 -18.92 -5.23 2.37
N THR A 54 -19.80 -5.45 1.39
CA THR A 54 -19.45 -6.04 0.09
C THR A 54 -18.87 -5.01 -0.91
N VAL A 55 -18.90 -3.72 -0.55
CA VAL A 55 -18.39 -2.62 -1.37
C VAL A 55 -17.06 -2.17 -0.81
N THR A 56 -15.99 -2.44 -1.54
CA THR A 56 -14.66 -1.88 -1.33
C THR A 56 -14.37 -0.85 -2.40
N LYS A 57 -14.25 0.42 -2.00
CA LYS A 57 -13.82 1.49 -2.91
C LYS A 57 -12.30 1.48 -3.00
N GLU A 58 -11.80 1.19 -4.20
CA GLU A 58 -10.38 1.28 -4.48
C GLU A 58 -9.97 2.73 -4.74
N VAL A 59 -8.93 3.18 -4.05
CA VAL A 59 -8.36 4.52 -4.12
C VAL A 59 -6.92 4.42 -4.62
N PRO A 60 -6.58 4.99 -5.79
CA PRO A 60 -5.20 5.02 -6.26
C PRO A 60 -4.37 5.98 -5.39
N LEU A 61 -3.21 5.51 -4.94
CA LEU A 61 -2.28 6.26 -4.09
C LEU A 61 -1.15 6.90 -4.88
N CYS A 62 -0.55 6.14 -5.81
CA CYS A 62 0.51 6.64 -6.68
C CYS A 62 0.67 5.80 -7.94
N VAL A 63 1.47 6.33 -8.87
CA VAL A 63 1.87 5.63 -10.10
C VAL A 63 3.39 5.63 -10.19
N LEU A 64 3.98 4.45 -10.21
CA LEU A 64 5.41 4.23 -10.42
C LEU A 64 5.66 3.84 -11.87
N LEU A 65 6.78 4.31 -12.41
CA LEU A 65 7.19 4.09 -13.79
C LEU A 65 8.63 3.58 -13.80
N PRO A 66 8.87 2.33 -14.22
CA PRO A 66 10.23 1.83 -14.41
C PRO A 66 11.05 2.78 -15.30
N ARG A 67 12.29 3.07 -14.92
CA ARG A 67 13.25 3.93 -15.65
C ARG A 67 12.89 5.41 -15.75
N LYS A 68 11.83 5.86 -15.06
CA LYS A 68 11.35 7.25 -15.10
C LYS A 68 11.02 7.80 -13.73
N ARG A 69 10.35 7.00 -12.91
CA ARG A 69 9.87 7.38 -11.58
C ARG A 69 9.67 6.11 -10.75
N GLU A 70 10.77 5.60 -10.25
CA GLU A 70 10.82 4.34 -9.49
C GLU A 70 10.48 4.53 -8.02
N SER A 71 10.57 5.75 -7.50
CA SER A 71 10.23 6.06 -6.12
C SER A 71 9.46 7.37 -6.02
N ILE A 72 8.50 7.43 -5.10
CA ILE A 72 7.67 8.60 -4.82
C ILE A 72 7.52 8.75 -3.30
N PRO A 73 7.73 9.96 -2.74
CA PRO A 73 7.32 10.26 -1.39
C PRO A 73 5.78 10.29 -1.31
N LEU A 74 5.23 9.61 -0.32
CA LEU A 74 3.81 9.64 0.03
C LEU A 74 3.63 10.48 1.29
N GLN A 75 2.49 11.15 1.41
CA GLN A 75 2.07 11.86 2.62
C GLN A 75 0.58 11.60 2.86
N HIS A 76 0.20 10.32 2.79
CA HIS A 76 -1.19 9.91 2.95
C HIS A 76 -1.41 9.41 4.37
N LEU A 77 -2.16 10.18 5.16
CA LEU A 77 -2.72 9.72 6.43
C LEU A 77 -4.09 9.12 6.17
N ILE A 78 -4.24 7.82 6.43
CA ILE A 78 -5.49 7.10 6.25
C ILE A 78 -5.98 6.60 7.58
N THR A 79 -7.26 6.84 7.86
CA THR A 79 -7.97 6.24 8.98
C THR A 79 -8.81 5.08 8.47
N ALA A 80 -8.43 3.85 8.83
CA ALA A 80 -9.14 2.64 8.43
C ALA A 80 -10.07 2.17 9.57
N PRO A 81 -11.32 1.77 9.27
CA PRO A 81 -12.31 1.47 10.31
C PRO A 81 -11.97 0.22 11.14
N ASN A 82 -11.42 -0.81 10.49
CA ASN A 82 -10.88 -2.02 11.13
C ASN A 82 -9.95 -2.80 10.19
N LYS A 83 -10.01 -2.50 8.88
CA LYS A 83 -9.17 -3.16 7.88
C LYS A 83 -8.89 -2.29 6.67
N VAL A 84 -7.72 -2.47 6.08
CA VAL A 84 -7.32 -1.81 4.84
C VAL A 84 -6.41 -2.70 4.02
N THR A 85 -6.63 -2.71 2.70
CA THR A 85 -5.78 -3.44 1.77
C THR A 85 -4.91 -2.49 0.96
N LEU A 86 -3.69 -2.92 0.65
CA LEU A 86 -2.79 -2.30 -0.32
C LEU A 86 -2.49 -3.29 -1.43
N LYS A 87 -2.48 -2.85 -2.69
CA LYS A 87 -2.14 -3.70 -3.83
C LYS A 87 -1.39 -2.94 -4.92
N ASN A 88 -0.62 -3.67 -5.71
CA ASN A 88 -0.10 -3.21 -6.99
C ASN A 88 -1.01 -3.72 -8.13
N GLY A 89 -1.12 -2.97 -9.23
CA GLY A 89 -2.03 -3.29 -10.32
C GLY A 89 -1.53 -4.33 -11.33
N ASN A 90 -0.25 -4.72 -11.29
CA ASN A 90 0.37 -5.52 -12.35
C ASN A 90 1.41 -6.54 -11.87
N GLY A 91 1.44 -6.86 -10.57
CA GLY A 91 2.36 -7.84 -10.00
C GLY A 91 3.81 -7.38 -9.84
N ALA A 92 4.11 -6.13 -10.18
CA ALA A 92 5.42 -5.54 -9.94
C ALA A 92 5.74 -5.50 -8.44
N LYS A 93 6.95 -5.89 -8.06
CA LYS A 93 7.38 -5.75 -6.66
C LYS A 93 7.47 -4.26 -6.29
N VAL A 94 6.71 -3.86 -5.29
CA VAL A 94 6.69 -2.50 -4.75
C VAL A 94 6.98 -2.56 -3.26
N GLU A 95 7.92 -1.75 -2.79
CA GLU A 95 8.11 -1.50 -1.37
C GLU A 95 7.33 -0.24 -0.97
N ILE A 96 6.58 -0.32 0.13
CA ILE A 96 5.84 0.79 0.72
C ILE A 96 6.34 0.95 2.15
N SER A 97 6.78 2.16 2.49
CA SER A 97 7.17 2.50 3.86
C SER A 97 6.11 3.38 4.51
N GLY A 98 6.01 3.26 5.82
CA GLY A 98 5.08 4.07 6.59
C GLY A 98 5.19 3.87 8.10
N ILE A 99 4.24 4.50 8.78
CA ILE A 99 4.02 4.37 10.21
C ILE A 99 2.61 3.85 10.39
N ALA A 100 2.49 2.67 10.97
CA ALA A 100 1.21 2.12 11.34
C ALA A 100 0.96 2.57 12.79
N ILE A 101 -0.07 3.37 13.01
CA ILE A 101 -0.47 3.82 14.35
C ILE A 101 -1.49 2.79 14.85
N VAL A 102 -1.06 1.54 14.96
CA VAL A 102 -1.90 0.41 15.42
C VAL A 102 -1.40 -0.01 16.79
N GLY A 103 -2.31 -0.22 17.74
CA GLY A 103 -1.97 -0.93 18.96
C GLY A 103 -1.65 -2.38 18.62
N LYS A 104 -0.35 -2.73 18.52
CA LYS A 104 0.19 -4.05 18.13
C LYS A 104 -0.23 -4.56 16.74
N LEU A 105 0.75 -4.67 15.85
CA LEU A 105 0.65 -5.48 14.63
C LEU A 105 0.78 -6.96 15.02
N THR A 106 -0.23 -7.78 14.72
CA THR A 106 -0.15 -9.25 14.82
C THR A 106 0.27 -9.88 13.52
#